data_AF-A0A828T1K7-F1
#
_entry.id   AF-A0A828T1K7-F1
#
_cell.length_a   1.000
_cell.length_b   1.000
_cell.length_c   1.000
_cell.angle_alpha   90.00
_cell.angle_beta   90.00
_cell.angle_gamma   90.00
#
_symmetry.space_group_name_H-M   'P 1'
#
loop_
_entity.id
_entity.type
_entity.pdbx_description
1 polymer ?
#
loop_
_entity_poly.entity_id
_entity_poly.type
_entity_poly.pdbx_seq_one_letter_code
_entity_poly.pdbx_strand_id
1 'polypeptide(L)'
;MESKNKKEELEIRKASSYDINFPDNKYLENSDKQRIQKAVTDGGISIGNKTFISEKELNKLLVTDRKGVTNAMMSTPPGDLKKVGDVEYMSTPHLQKEISQKRQQPRSITEQEKLGYAQDCVNAFSNNEELSRQRAIEADLITKQRAQLGKKVIKERKSKVSELSGKPLDGMAEVHHKDRVADKPERAFDPTNLAVIRKDEHSEYHNSDYPQNEKGYEQFEKKYKK
;
A
#
# COMPACT_ATOMS: atom_id res chain seq x y z
N MET A 1 -6.10 33.59 3.70
CA MET A 1 -6.06 32.62 2.59
C MET A 1 -6.24 31.25 3.20
N GLU A 2 -7.45 30.70 3.06
CA GLU A 2 -7.83 29.40 3.61
C GLU A 2 -6.92 28.31 3.02
N SER A 3 -6.27 27.57 3.91
CA SER A 3 -5.49 26.39 3.57
C SER A 3 -6.42 25.34 2.98
N LYS A 4 -6.35 25.13 1.66
CA LYS A 4 -6.91 23.97 0.98
C LYS A 4 -6.16 22.70 1.42
N ASN A 5 -6.38 22.25 2.66
CA ASN A 5 -6.19 20.86 3.04
C ASN A 5 -7.49 20.09 2.71
N LYS A 6 -7.89 20.12 1.43
CA LYS A 6 -8.75 19.04 0.94
C LYS A 6 -7.80 17.87 0.77
N LYS A 7 -7.92 16.84 1.61
CA LYS A 7 -7.54 15.49 1.19
C LYS A 7 -8.24 15.30 -0.15
N GLU A 8 -7.51 15.34 -1.26
CA GLU A 8 -8.06 14.86 -2.52
C GLU A 8 -8.49 13.43 -2.23
N GLU A 9 -9.81 13.20 -2.18
CA GLU A 9 -10.32 11.84 -2.09
C GLU A 9 -9.80 11.12 -3.31
N LEU A 10 -8.93 10.14 -3.08
CA LEU A 10 -8.36 9.33 -4.13
C LEU A 10 -9.49 8.74 -4.97
N GLU A 11 -9.41 8.95 -6.28
CA GLU A 11 -10.40 8.46 -7.22
C GLU A 11 -10.50 6.94 -7.13
N ILE A 12 -11.75 6.45 -7.07
CA ILE A 12 -12.06 5.02 -7.08
C ILE A 12 -12.49 4.65 -8.49
N ARG A 13 -11.74 3.76 -9.14
CA ARG A 13 -12.01 3.28 -10.51
C ARG A 13 -12.23 1.77 -10.50
N LYS A 14 -13.20 1.29 -11.28
CA LYS A 14 -13.50 -0.16 -11.36
C LYS A 14 -12.48 -0.87 -12.25
N ALA A 15 -12.18 -2.14 -11.99
CA ALA A 15 -11.32 -2.94 -12.85
C ALA A 15 -11.86 -3.00 -14.30
N SER A 16 -13.19 -3.03 -14.45
CA SER A 16 -13.88 -2.99 -15.75
C SER A 16 -13.65 -1.72 -16.59
N SER A 17 -13.08 -0.64 -16.03
CA SER A 17 -12.70 0.55 -16.80
C SER A 17 -11.31 0.46 -17.41
N TYR A 18 -10.53 -0.56 -17.07
CA TYR A 18 -9.20 -0.78 -17.61
C TYR A 18 -9.24 -1.83 -18.71
N ASP A 19 -8.36 -1.66 -19.71
CA ASP A 19 -8.07 -2.72 -20.68
C ASP A 19 -7.14 -3.75 -20.02
N ILE A 20 -7.72 -4.84 -19.50
CA ILE A 20 -6.98 -5.90 -18.79
C ILE A 20 -6.78 -7.08 -19.73
N ASN A 21 -5.52 -7.28 -20.15
CA ASN A 21 -5.11 -8.45 -20.92
C ASN A 21 -4.91 -9.65 -20.01
N PHE A 22 -5.98 -10.43 -19.78
CA PHE A 22 -5.88 -11.67 -19.02
C PHE A 22 -5.12 -12.74 -19.81
N PRO A 23 -4.18 -13.46 -19.18
CA PRO A 23 -3.49 -14.57 -19.84
C PRO A 23 -4.46 -15.74 -20.08
N ASP A 24 -4.06 -16.68 -20.93
CA ASP A 24 -4.79 -17.94 -21.11
C ASP A 24 -4.23 -19.04 -20.20
N ASN A 25 -5.07 -20.03 -19.87
CA ASN A 25 -4.65 -21.27 -19.21
C ASN A 25 -5.23 -22.45 -19.99
N LYS A 26 -4.34 -23.30 -20.54
CA LYS A 26 -4.71 -24.44 -21.38
C LYS A 26 -5.25 -25.65 -20.60
N TYR A 27 -5.10 -25.67 -19.28
CA TYR A 27 -5.51 -26.75 -18.39
C TYR A 27 -6.87 -26.51 -17.73
N LEU A 28 -7.45 -25.32 -17.90
CA LEU A 28 -8.75 -24.96 -17.37
C LEU A 28 -9.81 -24.87 -18.47
N GLU A 29 -10.99 -25.37 -18.13
CA GLU A 29 -12.20 -25.17 -18.91
C GLU A 29 -12.50 -23.68 -19.08
N ASN A 30 -13.04 -23.31 -20.24
CA ASN A 30 -13.39 -21.90 -20.54
C ASN A 30 -14.35 -21.31 -19.50
N SER A 31 -15.26 -22.11 -18.96
CA SER A 31 -16.20 -21.66 -17.92
C SER A 31 -15.50 -21.29 -16.61
N ASP A 32 -14.47 -22.02 -16.22
CA ASP A 32 -13.67 -21.71 -15.04
C ASP A 32 -12.80 -20.47 -15.27
N LYS A 33 -12.19 -20.35 -16.46
CA LYS A 33 -11.44 -19.13 -16.84
C LYS A 33 -12.31 -17.88 -16.79
N GLN A 34 -13.48 -17.92 -17.42
CA GLN A 34 -14.43 -16.80 -17.43
C GLN A 34 -14.89 -16.41 -16.02
N ARG A 35 -15.13 -17.39 -15.14
CA ARG A 35 -15.50 -17.13 -13.74
C ARG A 35 -14.40 -16.39 -12.98
N ILE A 36 -13.14 -16.78 -13.17
CA ILE A 36 -11.98 -16.14 -12.52
C ILE A 36 -11.73 -14.74 -13.08
N GLN A 37 -11.76 -14.57 -14.41
CA GLN A 37 -11.62 -13.26 -15.06
C GLN A 37 -12.72 -12.30 -14.59
N LYS A 38 -13.99 -12.74 -14.59
CA LYS A 38 -15.13 -11.94 -14.14
C LYS A 38 -15.01 -11.55 -12.67
N ALA A 39 -14.47 -12.42 -11.82
CA ALA A 39 -14.22 -12.10 -10.41
C ALA A 39 -13.24 -10.93 -10.24
N VAL A 40 -12.21 -10.85 -11.10
CA VAL A 40 -11.28 -9.71 -11.12
C VAL A 40 -11.94 -8.47 -11.73
N THR A 41 -12.61 -8.60 -12.87
CA THR A 41 -13.23 -7.46 -13.59
C THR A 41 -14.35 -6.79 -12.78
N ASP A 42 -15.20 -7.57 -12.13
CA ASP A 42 -16.36 -7.04 -11.41
C ASP A 42 -16.04 -6.73 -9.94
N GLY A 43 -15.14 -7.52 -9.34
CA GLY A 43 -14.74 -7.35 -7.94
C GLY A 43 -13.60 -6.35 -7.75
N GLY A 44 -12.85 -6.05 -8.80
CA GLY A 44 -11.66 -5.23 -8.72
C GLY A 44 -11.92 -3.72 -8.75
N ILE A 45 -11.15 -2.99 -7.95
CA ILE A 45 -11.10 -1.52 -7.96
C ILE A 45 -9.65 -1.04 -7.84
N SER A 46 -9.38 0.16 -8.33
CA SER A 46 -8.22 0.95 -7.94
C SER A 46 -8.66 2.10 -7.03
N ILE A 47 -7.80 2.48 -6.09
CA ILE A 47 -7.94 3.69 -5.28
C ILE A 47 -6.60 4.41 -5.38
N GLY A 48 -6.58 5.49 -6.16
CA GLY A 48 -5.33 6.00 -6.72
C GLY A 48 -4.61 4.88 -7.49
N ASN A 49 -3.35 4.63 -7.13
CA ASN A 49 -2.47 3.68 -7.79
C ASN A 49 -2.46 2.27 -7.17
N LYS A 50 -3.26 2.03 -6.12
CA LYS A 50 -3.35 0.74 -5.41
C LYS A 50 -4.59 -0.02 -5.86
N THR A 51 -4.49 -1.33 -5.99
CA THR A 51 -5.56 -2.21 -6.48
C THR A 51 -6.07 -3.13 -5.39
N PHE A 52 -7.38 -3.40 -5.42
CA PHE A 52 -8.07 -4.21 -4.42
C PHE A 52 -9.15 -5.08 -5.08
N ILE A 53 -9.53 -6.18 -4.42
CA ILE A 53 -10.62 -7.07 -4.82
C ILE A 53 -11.66 -7.16 -3.71
N SER A 54 -12.94 -7.07 -4.09
CA SER A 54 -14.08 -7.20 -3.18
C SER A 54 -14.13 -8.57 -2.52
N GLU A 55 -14.44 -8.60 -1.23
CA GLU A 55 -14.71 -9.84 -0.48
C GLU A 55 -15.74 -10.76 -1.15
N LYS A 56 -16.68 -10.18 -1.92
CA LYS A 56 -17.76 -10.90 -2.62
C LYS A 56 -17.24 -11.81 -3.74
N GLU A 57 -16.06 -11.51 -4.26
CA GLU A 57 -15.44 -12.23 -5.37
C GLU A 57 -14.25 -13.10 -4.94
N LEU A 58 -13.74 -12.90 -3.71
CA LEU A 58 -12.57 -13.62 -3.19
C LEU A 58 -12.75 -15.14 -3.15
N ASN A 59 -13.96 -15.65 -2.94
CA ASN A 59 -14.19 -17.09 -2.87
C ASN A 59 -13.81 -17.81 -4.17
N LYS A 60 -13.97 -17.11 -5.32
CA LYS A 60 -13.62 -17.61 -6.65
C LYS A 60 -12.11 -17.60 -6.87
N LEU A 61 -11.42 -16.55 -6.40
CA LEU A 61 -9.98 -16.37 -6.56
C LEU A 61 -9.15 -17.20 -5.57
N LEU A 62 -9.66 -17.40 -4.36
CA LEU A 62 -9.05 -18.21 -3.30
C LEU A 62 -9.46 -19.68 -3.35
N VAL A 63 -10.34 -20.06 -4.29
CA VAL A 63 -10.86 -21.43 -4.47
C VAL A 63 -11.30 -22.02 -3.13
N THR A 64 -12.23 -21.31 -2.48
CA THR A 64 -12.68 -21.61 -1.13
C THR A 64 -14.13 -21.15 -0.92
N ASP A 65 -14.74 -21.55 0.19
CA ASP A 65 -16.09 -21.15 0.53
C ASP A 65 -16.12 -19.77 1.22
N ARG A 66 -17.31 -19.29 1.60
CA ARG A 66 -17.45 -17.99 2.28
C ARG A 66 -16.72 -17.95 3.62
N LYS A 67 -16.68 -19.06 4.37
CA LYS A 67 -15.99 -19.12 5.66
C LYS A 67 -14.47 -18.99 5.46
N GLY A 68 -13.93 -19.63 4.42
CA GLY A 68 -12.54 -19.48 4.01
C GLY A 68 -12.19 -18.04 3.65
N VAL A 69 -13.10 -17.30 2.99
CA VAL A 69 -12.93 -15.87 2.74
C VAL A 69 -12.93 -15.08 4.05
N THR A 70 -13.91 -15.30 4.95
CA THR A 70 -13.97 -14.61 6.25
C THR A 70 -12.68 -14.78 7.04
N ASN A 71 -12.13 -16.00 7.09
CA ASN A 71 -10.86 -16.26 7.77
C ASN A 71 -9.71 -15.45 7.16
N ALA A 72 -9.61 -15.41 5.82
CA ALA A 72 -8.57 -14.64 5.12
C ALA A 72 -8.70 -13.13 5.37
N MET A 73 -9.93 -12.59 5.34
CA MET A 73 -10.19 -11.18 5.64
C MET A 73 -9.79 -10.83 7.09
N MET A 74 -10.16 -11.67 8.06
CA MET A 74 -9.83 -11.45 9.48
C MET A 74 -8.32 -11.52 9.78
N SER A 75 -7.55 -12.29 9.02
CA SER A 75 -6.09 -12.34 9.14
C SER A 75 -5.37 -11.25 8.36
N THR A 76 -6.07 -10.49 7.53
CA THR A 76 -5.47 -9.43 6.70
C THR A 76 -5.12 -8.22 7.56
N PRO A 77 -3.88 -7.69 7.47
CA PRO A 77 -3.51 -6.45 8.16
C PRO A 77 -4.43 -5.29 7.77
N PRO A 78 -4.77 -4.37 8.70
CA PRO A 78 -5.67 -3.25 8.39
C PRO A 78 -5.23 -2.37 7.21
N GLY A 79 -3.91 -2.28 6.94
CA GLY A 79 -3.38 -1.52 5.80
C GLY A 79 -3.64 -2.16 4.43
N ASP A 80 -3.97 -3.45 4.41
CA ASP A 80 -4.33 -4.22 3.21
C ASP A 80 -5.85 -4.36 3.05
N LEU A 81 -6.64 -3.81 3.97
CA LEU A 81 -8.10 -3.78 3.89
C LEU A 81 -8.60 -2.37 3.55
N LYS A 82 -9.67 -2.33 2.76
CA LYS A 82 -10.35 -1.08 2.47
C LYS A 82 -11.86 -1.27 2.42
N LYS A 83 -12.58 -0.41 3.11
CA LYS A 83 -14.04 -0.33 3.04
C LYS A 83 -14.48 0.76 2.07
N VAL A 84 -15.33 0.41 1.11
CA VAL A 84 -15.96 1.33 0.15
C VAL A 84 -17.47 1.06 0.18
N GLY A 85 -18.23 2.01 0.74
CA GLY A 85 -19.63 1.77 1.10
C GLY A 85 -19.76 0.62 2.08
N ASP A 86 -20.61 -0.35 1.77
CA ASP A 86 -20.86 -1.55 2.59
C ASP A 86 -20.02 -2.76 2.18
N VAL A 87 -19.01 -2.56 1.33
CA VAL A 87 -18.18 -3.65 0.81
C VAL A 87 -16.75 -3.49 1.32
N GLU A 88 -16.21 -4.58 1.86
CA GLU A 88 -14.80 -4.68 2.20
C GLU A 88 -14.00 -5.26 1.02
N TYR A 89 -12.77 -4.76 0.87
CA TYR A 89 -11.86 -5.10 -0.20
C TYR A 89 -10.50 -5.46 0.38
N MET A 90 -9.87 -6.48 -0.20
CA MET A 90 -8.51 -6.91 0.10
C MET A 90 -7.55 -6.39 -0.96
N SER A 91 -6.38 -5.91 -0.55
CA SER A 91 -5.34 -5.44 -1.48
C SER A 91 -4.88 -6.60 -2.38
N THR A 92 -4.61 -6.31 -3.65
CA THR A 92 -4.11 -7.36 -4.56
C THR A 92 -2.77 -7.96 -4.10
N PRO A 93 -1.81 -7.22 -3.52
CA PRO A 93 -0.59 -7.83 -2.97
C PRO A 93 -0.87 -8.85 -1.86
N HIS A 94 -1.81 -8.55 -0.95
CA HIS A 94 -2.18 -9.48 0.10
C HIS A 94 -2.91 -10.71 -0.46
N LEU A 95 -3.82 -10.51 -1.41
CA LEU A 95 -4.50 -11.60 -2.10
C LEU A 95 -3.49 -12.54 -2.81
N GLN A 96 -2.49 -11.98 -3.49
CA GLN A 96 -1.42 -12.76 -4.14
C GLN A 96 -0.64 -13.61 -3.12
N LYS A 97 -0.37 -13.06 -1.94
CA LYS A 97 0.25 -13.81 -0.83
C LYS A 97 -0.65 -14.97 -0.37
N GLU A 98 -1.94 -14.72 -0.16
CA GLU A 98 -2.92 -15.75 0.25
C GLU A 98 -3.06 -16.87 -0.79
N ILE A 99 -3.14 -16.52 -2.08
CA ILE A 99 -3.15 -17.49 -3.19
C ILE A 99 -1.86 -18.32 -3.17
N SER A 100 -0.70 -17.67 -3.01
CA SER A 100 0.60 -18.36 -2.96
C SER A 100 0.68 -19.35 -1.79
N GLN A 101 0.16 -18.99 -0.62
CA GLN A 101 0.09 -19.91 0.53
C GLN A 101 -0.83 -21.10 0.24
N LYS A 102 -2.00 -20.87 -0.37
CA LYS A 102 -2.94 -21.95 -0.71
C LYS A 102 -2.38 -22.92 -1.75
N ARG A 103 -1.56 -22.44 -2.68
CA ARG A 103 -0.88 -23.31 -3.67
C ARG A 103 0.11 -24.29 -3.03
N GLN A 104 0.63 -24.00 -1.84
CA GLN A 104 1.49 -24.93 -1.10
C GLN A 104 0.71 -26.01 -0.33
N GLN A 105 -0.63 -25.94 -0.31
CA GLN A 105 -1.47 -26.92 0.39
C GLN A 105 -1.75 -28.16 -0.48
N PRO A 106 -2.00 -29.33 0.13
CA PRO A 106 -2.42 -30.52 -0.60
C PRO A 106 -3.84 -30.33 -1.16
N ARG A 107 -3.93 -29.90 -2.41
CA ARG A 107 -5.16 -29.61 -3.15
C ARG A 107 -5.21 -30.41 -4.44
N SER A 108 -6.41 -30.57 -5.00
CA SER A 108 -6.56 -31.23 -6.29
C SER A 108 -5.84 -30.45 -7.40
N ILE A 109 -5.47 -31.14 -8.50
CA ILE A 109 -4.84 -30.53 -9.67
C ILE A 109 -5.73 -29.38 -10.21
N THR A 110 -7.04 -29.60 -10.29
CA THR A 110 -7.99 -28.58 -10.76
C THR A 110 -7.98 -27.33 -9.88
N GLU A 111 -7.93 -27.47 -8.55
CA GLU A 111 -7.84 -26.30 -7.66
C GLU A 111 -6.48 -25.61 -7.76
N GLN A 112 -5.40 -26.37 -7.94
CA GLN A 112 -4.06 -25.81 -8.16
C GLN A 112 -4.01 -24.97 -9.44
N GLU A 113 -4.60 -25.46 -10.54
CA GLU A 113 -4.72 -24.72 -11.79
C GLU A 113 -5.57 -23.46 -11.63
N LYS A 114 -6.70 -23.53 -10.90
CA LYS A 114 -7.55 -22.36 -10.60
C LYS A 114 -6.81 -21.31 -9.78
N LEU A 115 -6.07 -21.71 -8.75
CA LEU A 115 -5.26 -20.81 -7.92
C LEU A 115 -4.13 -20.17 -8.75
N GLY A 116 -3.44 -20.95 -9.58
CA GLY A 116 -2.43 -20.44 -10.50
C GLY A 116 -3.02 -19.41 -11.46
N TYR A 117 -4.15 -19.72 -12.08
CA TYR A 117 -4.80 -18.80 -13.00
C TYR A 117 -5.37 -17.54 -12.32
N ALA A 118 -5.90 -17.67 -11.11
CA ALA A 118 -6.34 -16.53 -10.31
C ALA A 118 -5.18 -15.60 -9.97
N GLN A 119 -4.01 -16.15 -9.60
CA GLN A 119 -2.78 -15.38 -9.40
C GLN A 119 -2.43 -14.57 -10.64
N ASP A 120 -2.46 -15.21 -11.81
CA ASP A 120 -2.11 -14.56 -13.08
C ASP A 120 -3.12 -13.47 -13.47
N CYS A 121 -4.42 -13.69 -13.25
CA CYS A 121 -5.44 -12.67 -13.51
C CYS A 121 -5.33 -11.48 -12.55
N VAL A 122 -5.07 -11.72 -11.27
CA VAL A 122 -4.83 -10.66 -10.28
C VAL A 122 -3.56 -9.90 -10.63
N ASN A 123 -2.49 -10.59 -11.06
CA ASN A 123 -1.27 -9.96 -11.56
C ASN A 123 -1.56 -9.04 -12.74
N ALA A 124 -2.31 -9.50 -13.75
CA ALA A 124 -2.66 -8.72 -14.94
C ALA A 124 -3.40 -7.42 -14.58
N PHE A 125 -4.33 -7.47 -13.63
CA PHE A 125 -5.01 -6.27 -13.14
C PHE A 125 -4.06 -5.36 -12.35
N SER A 126 -3.33 -5.91 -11.37
CA SER A 126 -2.46 -5.13 -10.49
C SER A 126 -1.33 -4.40 -11.24
N ASN A 127 -0.87 -4.97 -12.35
CA ASN A 127 0.20 -4.46 -13.20
C ASN A 127 -0.32 -3.89 -14.53
N ASN A 128 -1.60 -3.52 -14.60
CA ASN A 128 -2.15 -2.84 -15.78
C ASN A 128 -1.26 -1.67 -16.21
N GLU A 129 -1.08 -1.47 -17.52
CA GLU A 129 -0.13 -0.49 -18.07
C GLU A 129 -0.37 0.92 -17.52
N GLU A 130 -1.64 1.34 -17.45
CA GLU A 130 -2.00 2.68 -16.99
C GLU A 130 -1.61 2.88 -15.52
N LEU A 131 -1.99 1.94 -14.65
CA LEU A 131 -1.66 1.98 -13.22
C LEU A 131 -0.14 1.93 -12.99
N SER A 132 0.56 1.09 -13.75
CA SER A 132 2.03 0.97 -13.67
C SER A 132 2.71 2.27 -14.10
N ARG A 133 2.24 2.91 -15.17
CA ARG A 133 2.74 4.22 -15.63
C ARG A 133 2.48 5.30 -14.59
N GLN A 134 1.30 5.31 -13.96
CA GLN A 134 0.98 6.28 -12.89
C GLN A 134 1.92 6.14 -11.68
N ARG A 135 2.22 4.91 -11.24
CA ARG A 135 3.20 4.65 -10.17
C ARG A 135 4.60 5.16 -10.54
N ALA A 136 5.03 4.96 -11.78
CA ALA A 136 6.33 5.44 -12.26
C ALA A 136 6.40 6.97 -12.28
N ILE A 137 5.35 7.65 -12.76
CA ILE A 137 5.26 9.12 -12.75
C ILE A 137 5.31 9.66 -11.32
N GLU A 138 4.62 9.02 -10.38
CA GLU A 138 4.65 9.39 -8.96
C GLU A 138 6.07 9.24 -8.38
N ALA A 139 6.77 8.14 -8.69
CA ALA A 139 8.16 7.93 -8.27
C ALA A 139 9.13 9.00 -8.82
N ASP A 140 8.96 9.39 -10.09
CA ASP A 140 9.73 10.48 -10.69
C ASP A 140 9.47 11.82 -10.01
N LEU A 141 8.20 12.10 -9.70
CA LEU A 141 7.81 13.33 -9.00
C LEU A 141 8.38 13.37 -7.58
N ILE A 142 8.35 12.26 -6.85
CA ILE A 142 8.99 12.10 -5.54
C ILE A 142 10.47 12.45 -5.64
N THR A 143 11.18 11.85 -6.60
CA THR A 143 12.62 12.06 -6.79
C THR A 143 12.94 13.53 -7.06
N LYS A 144 12.18 14.20 -7.93
CA LYS A 144 12.39 15.61 -8.31
C LYS A 144 12.14 16.58 -7.16
N GLN A 145 11.08 16.36 -6.37
CA GLN A 145 10.67 17.35 -5.36
C GLN A 145 11.32 17.15 -3.99
N ARG A 146 11.84 15.94 -3.69
CA ARG A 146 12.40 15.61 -2.37
C ARG A 146 13.57 16.53 -1.95
N ALA A 147 14.37 17.00 -2.90
CA ALA A 147 15.50 17.89 -2.62
C ALA A 147 15.12 19.21 -1.91
N GLN A 148 13.91 19.72 -2.16
CA GLN A 148 13.42 20.96 -1.54
C GLN A 148 12.42 20.73 -0.40
N LEU A 149 11.99 19.47 -0.19
CA LEU A 149 10.96 19.13 0.78
C LEU A 149 11.34 19.55 2.21
N GLY A 150 12.57 19.26 2.65
CA GLY A 150 13.01 19.57 4.01
C GLY A 150 12.93 21.07 4.31
N LYS A 151 13.50 21.90 3.42
CA LYS A 151 13.44 23.37 3.54
C LYS A 151 12.00 23.89 3.55
N LYS A 152 11.15 23.34 2.68
CA LYS A 152 9.73 23.70 2.60
C LYS A 152 9.01 23.39 3.92
N VAL A 153 9.14 22.18 4.43
CA VAL A 153 8.48 21.70 5.66
C VAL A 153 8.91 22.51 6.88
N ILE A 154 10.21 22.76 7.06
CA ILE A 154 10.73 23.58 8.17
C ILE A 154 10.12 24.99 8.12
N LYS A 155 10.09 25.61 6.93
CA LYS A 155 9.51 26.94 6.73
C LYS A 155 8.01 26.97 7.01
N GLU A 156 7.26 25.96 6.55
CA GLU A 156 5.81 25.87 6.70
C GLU A 156 5.39 25.62 8.15
N ARG A 157 6.07 24.71 8.85
CA ARG A 157 5.73 24.36 10.24
C ARG A 157 6.13 25.43 11.24
N LYS A 158 7.11 26.28 10.90
CA LYS A 158 7.66 27.31 11.81
C LYS A 158 8.05 26.73 13.17
N SER A 159 8.52 25.47 13.19
CA SER A 159 8.89 24.76 14.40
C SER A 159 9.97 25.54 15.15
N LYS A 160 9.80 25.69 16.46
CA LYS A 160 10.81 26.30 17.37
C LYS A 160 11.53 25.24 18.20
N VAL A 161 10.94 24.07 18.29
CA VAL A 161 11.43 22.92 19.06
C VAL A 161 11.44 21.67 18.18
N SER A 162 12.28 20.71 18.53
CA SER A 162 12.30 19.38 17.93
C SER A 162 10.97 18.69 18.19
N GLU A 163 10.39 18.12 17.14
CA GLU A 163 9.17 17.32 17.22
C GLU A 163 9.44 15.93 17.84
N LEU A 164 10.70 15.53 17.98
CA LEU A 164 11.09 14.31 18.68
C LEU A 164 11.22 14.54 20.19
N SER A 165 12.00 15.54 20.59
CA SER A 165 12.43 15.70 21.99
C SER A 165 11.83 16.90 22.72
N GLY A 166 11.22 17.84 22.00
CA GLY A 166 10.78 19.12 22.55
C GLY A 166 11.91 20.12 22.85
N LYS A 167 13.19 19.76 22.62
CA LYS A 167 14.32 20.68 22.80
C LYS A 167 14.29 21.81 21.76
N PRO A 168 14.76 23.03 22.08
CA PRO A 168 14.88 24.12 21.11
C PRO A 168 15.68 23.71 19.87
N LEU A 169 15.22 24.17 18.70
CA LEU A 169 15.99 24.05 17.46
C LEU A 169 17.13 25.07 17.45
N ASP A 170 18.30 24.68 16.94
CA ASP A 170 19.53 25.47 16.91
C ASP A 170 19.81 26.11 15.54
N GLY A 171 18.79 26.16 14.68
CA GLY A 171 18.91 26.64 13.30
C GLY A 171 19.47 25.60 12.32
N MET A 172 19.90 24.42 12.79
CA MET A 172 20.38 23.31 11.97
C MET A 172 19.37 22.16 11.92
N ALA A 173 18.08 22.48 11.99
CA ALA A 173 17.02 21.48 11.97
C ALA A 173 16.99 20.71 10.64
N GLU A 174 16.70 19.41 10.71
CA GLU A 174 16.54 18.53 9.57
C GLU A 174 15.14 17.90 9.60
N VAL A 175 14.67 17.49 8.43
CA VAL A 175 13.40 16.78 8.30
C VAL A 175 13.68 15.29 8.16
N HIS A 176 13.15 14.52 9.09
CA HIS A 176 13.24 13.08 9.10
C HIS A 176 11.96 12.44 8.55
N HIS A 177 12.12 11.40 7.74
CA HIS A 177 11.02 10.53 7.29
C HIS A 177 10.90 9.34 8.24
N LYS A 178 9.79 9.23 8.99
CA LYS A 178 9.57 8.16 9.98
C LYS A 178 9.59 6.78 9.33
N ASP A 179 8.84 6.60 8.25
CA ASP A 179 9.02 5.51 7.30
C ASP A 179 9.96 5.95 6.18
N ARG A 180 11.01 5.16 5.96
CA ARG A 180 11.98 5.40 4.88
C ARG A 180 11.28 5.48 3.52
N VAL A 181 11.61 6.53 2.77
CA VAL A 181 11.11 6.74 1.40
C VAL A 181 11.47 5.57 0.47
N ALA A 182 12.61 4.90 0.70
CA ALA A 182 13.01 3.73 -0.07
C ALA A 182 12.06 2.53 0.12
N ASP A 183 11.42 2.42 1.29
CA ASP A 183 10.55 1.31 1.65
C ASP A 183 9.06 1.65 1.46
N LYS A 184 8.67 2.91 1.69
CA LYS A 184 7.31 3.44 1.49
C LYS A 184 7.31 4.77 0.73
N PRO A 185 7.58 4.75 -0.59
CA PRO A 185 7.67 5.97 -1.39
C PRO A 185 6.37 6.77 -1.40
N GLU A 186 5.21 6.13 -1.31
CA GLU A 186 3.91 6.82 -1.28
C GLU A 186 3.72 7.74 -0.05
N ARG A 187 4.54 7.56 1.00
CA ARG A 187 4.56 8.41 2.19
C ARG A 187 5.59 9.54 2.12
N ALA A 188 6.26 9.75 0.98
CA ALA A 188 7.33 10.73 0.86
C ALA A 188 6.91 12.17 1.19
N PHE A 189 5.67 12.53 0.86
CA PHE A 189 5.09 13.86 1.10
C PHE A 189 4.02 13.88 2.19
N ASP A 190 3.74 12.73 2.82
CA ASP A 190 2.77 12.63 3.90
C ASP A 190 3.26 13.44 5.12
N PRO A 191 2.53 14.51 5.52
CA PRO A 191 2.95 15.33 6.65
C PRO A 191 3.10 14.54 7.96
N THR A 192 2.35 13.46 8.16
CA THR A 192 2.47 12.67 9.40
C THR A 192 3.72 11.79 9.42
N ASN A 193 4.25 11.48 8.23
CA ASN A 193 5.50 10.75 8.04
C ASN A 193 6.75 11.64 8.17
N LEU A 194 6.57 12.95 8.30
CA LEU A 194 7.67 13.93 8.37
C LEU A 194 7.78 14.50 9.78
N ALA A 195 9.00 14.53 10.32
CA ALA A 195 9.29 15.16 11.60
C ALA A 195 10.42 16.18 11.49
N VAL A 196 10.22 17.39 12.01
CA VAL A 196 11.28 18.41 12.11
C VAL A 196 12.05 18.19 13.41
N ILE A 197 13.32 17.79 13.31
CA ILE A 197 14.15 17.41 14.45
C ILE A 197 15.52 18.08 14.39
N ARG A 198 16.27 18.02 15.49
CA ARG A 198 17.65 18.52 15.50
C ARG A 198 18.57 17.57 14.74
N LYS A 199 19.69 18.08 14.21
CA LYS A 199 20.65 17.30 13.43
C LYS A 199 21.35 16.19 14.23
N ASP A 200 21.66 16.46 15.50
CA ASP A 200 22.22 15.49 16.44
C ASP A 200 21.26 14.33 16.68
N GLU A 201 19.99 14.62 16.94
CA GLU A 201 18.92 13.63 17.12
C GLU A 201 18.65 12.81 15.86
N HIS A 202 18.71 13.46 14.68
CA HIS A 202 18.57 12.79 13.40
C HIS A 202 19.68 11.76 13.18
N SER A 203 20.92 12.17 13.46
CA SER A 203 22.09 11.30 13.36
C SER A 203 22.03 10.17 14.39
N GLU A 204 21.60 10.46 15.62
CA GLU A 204 21.45 9.45 16.67
C GLU A 204 20.44 8.38 16.29
N TYR A 205 19.26 8.77 15.79
CA TYR A 205 18.24 7.80 15.38
C TYR A 205 18.73 6.92 14.23
N HIS A 206 19.39 7.49 13.22
CA HIS A 206 19.93 6.74 12.10
C HIS A 206 21.05 5.76 12.48
N ASN A 207 21.78 6.06 13.56
CA ASN A 207 22.83 5.20 14.09
C ASN A 207 22.36 4.25 15.21
N SER A 208 21.06 4.29 15.55
CA SER A 208 20.51 3.47 16.62
C SER A 208 20.11 2.07 16.13
N ASP A 209 19.97 1.13 17.06
CA ASP A 209 19.46 -0.22 16.79
C ASP A 209 17.94 -0.26 16.56
N TYR A 210 17.25 0.89 16.60
CA TYR A 210 15.83 0.94 16.32
C TYR A 210 15.57 0.69 14.83
N PRO A 211 14.51 -0.07 14.50
CA PRO A 211 14.07 -0.20 13.11
C PRO A 211 13.85 1.18 12.49
N GLN A 212 14.34 1.36 11.26
CA GLN A 212 14.24 2.63 10.53
C GLN A 212 12.86 2.74 9.84
N ASN A 213 11.81 2.71 10.65
CA ASN A 213 10.41 2.80 10.25
C ASN A 213 9.59 3.51 11.33
N GLU A 214 8.32 3.82 11.04
CA GLU A 214 7.47 4.63 11.94
C GLU A 214 7.39 4.05 13.35
N LYS A 215 7.27 2.72 13.48
CA LYS A 215 7.24 2.05 14.79
C LYS A 215 8.55 2.20 15.56
N GLY A 216 9.69 2.06 14.89
CA GLY A 216 10.99 2.25 15.52
C GLY A 216 11.25 3.71 15.90
N TYR A 217 10.78 4.67 15.09
CA TYR A 217 10.81 6.09 15.41
C TYR A 217 9.98 6.39 16.67
N GLU A 218 8.75 5.88 16.76
CA GLU A 218 7.90 6.00 17.95
C GLU A 218 8.53 5.39 19.20
N GLN A 219 9.23 4.27 19.06
CA GLN A 219 9.95 3.64 20.17
C GLN A 219 11.15 4.49 20.62
N PHE A 220 11.87 5.09 19.68
CA PHE A 220 12.98 6.00 19.98
C PHE A 220 12.50 7.28 20.66
N GLU A 221 11.40 7.86 20.18
CA GLU A 221 10.76 9.06 20.76
C GLU A 221 10.41 8.89 22.24
N LYS A 222 9.99 7.69 22.66
CA LYS A 222 9.69 7.39 24.08
C LYS A 222 10.90 7.56 25.00
N LYS A 223 12.14 7.52 24.50
CA LYS A 223 13.34 7.84 25.30
C LYS A 223 13.36 9.30 25.77
N TYR A 224 12.75 10.19 25.00
CA TYR A 224 12.76 11.63 25.20
C TYR A 224 11.56 12.15 26.00
N LYS A 225 10.43 11.45 25.96
CA LYS A 225 9.18 11.83 26.64
C LYS A 225 9.09 11.36 28.10
N LYS A 226 10.21 11.34 28.83
CA LYS A 226 10.24 11.04 30.27
C LYS A 226 9.76 12.22 31.10
#